data_AF-U2QCE7-F1
#
_entry.id   AF-U2QCE7-F1
#
_cell.length_a   1.000
_cell.length_b   1.000
_cell.length_c   1.000
_cell.angle_alpha   90.00
_cell.angle_beta   90.00
_cell.angle_gamma   90.00
#
_symmetry.space_group_name_H-M   'P 1'
#
loop_
_entity.id
_entity.type
_entity.pdbx_description
1 polymer ?
#
loop_
_entity_poly.entity_id
_entity_poly.type
_entity_poly.pdbx_seq_one_letter_code
_entity_poly.pdbx_strand_id
1 'polypeptide(L)' 'MSSQTIRKQDDCPGATRLEAQGLAWLAEAMPDGGAHVVPATIGEGWIEEPRLAPTRVSAAAAEA' A
#
# COMPACT_ATOMS: atom_id res chain seq x y z
N MET A 1 -19.10 0.72 4.49
CA MET A 1 -18.61 0.66 3.10
C MET A 1 -17.96 -0.69 2.92
N SER A 2 -18.45 -1.54 2.03
CA SER A 2 -17.80 -2.83 1.77
C SER A 2 -16.47 -2.55 1.07
N SER A 3 -15.36 -2.73 1.79
CA SER A 3 -14.02 -2.58 1.22
C SER A 3 -13.83 -3.67 0.17
N GLN A 4 -13.89 -3.32 -1.11
CA GLN A 4 -13.45 -4.24 -2.16
C GLN A 4 -11.93 -4.39 -2.04
N THR A 5 -11.40 -5.59 -2.13
CA THR A 5 -9.95 -5.82 -2.16
C THR A 5 -9.45 -6.00 -3.59
N ILE A 6 -8.18 -5.70 -3.81
CA ILE A 6 -7.43 -5.98 -5.03
C ILE A 6 -6.34 -6.96 -4.66
N ARG A 7 -6.24 -8.06 -5.39
CA ARG A 7 -5.10 -8.97 -5.31
C ARG A 7 -4.18 -8.73 -6.49
N LYS A 8 -2.95 -8.30 -6.21
CA LYS A 8 -1.85 -8.22 -7.17
C LYS A 8 -1.07 -9.53 -7.11
N GLN A 9 -0.59 -9.98 -8.26
CA GLN A 9 0.28 -11.15 -8.40
C GLN A 9 1.68 -10.66 -8.79
N ASP A 10 2.68 -11.54 -8.65
CA ASP A 10 4.00 -11.27 -9.20
C ASP A 10 3.94 -11.14 -10.73
N ASP A 11 3.99 -9.90 -11.22
CA ASP A 11 4.20 -9.61 -12.65
C ASP A 11 5.65 -9.90 -13.07
N CYS A 12 6.58 -9.92 -12.11
CA CYS A 12 7.93 -10.47 -12.25
C CYS A 12 8.39 -11.12 -10.93
N PRO A 13 9.38 -12.03 -10.96
CA PRO A 13 9.78 -12.79 -9.78
C PRO A 13 10.13 -11.90 -8.57
N GLY A 14 9.31 -11.98 -7.51
CA GLY A 14 9.52 -11.24 -6.27
C GLY A 14 9.04 -9.79 -6.27
N ALA A 15 8.30 -9.34 -7.28
CA ALA A 15 7.76 -7.99 -7.36
C ALA A 15 6.90 -7.63 -6.14
N THR A 16 5.95 -8.49 -5.78
CA THR A 16 5.04 -8.28 -4.64
C THR A 16 5.77 -8.30 -3.30
N ARG A 17 6.84 -9.09 -3.18
CA ARG A 17 7.72 -9.08 -1.99
C ARG A 17 8.50 -7.77 -1.87
N LEU A 18 9.00 -7.24 -2.99
CA LEU A 18 9.69 -5.94 -3.01
C LEU A 18 8.72 -4.81 -2.65
N GLU A 19 7.52 -4.82 -3.22
CA GLU A 19 6.47 -3.84 -2.91
C GLU A 19 6.09 -3.90 -1.42
N ALA A 20 5.82 -5.10 -0.89
CA ALA A 20 5.52 -5.29 0.52
C ALA A 20 6.61 -4.74 1.45
N GLN A 21 7.88 -4.97 1.12
CA GLN A 21 9.01 -4.42 1.87
C GLN A 21 9.07 -2.89 1.80
N GLY A 22 8.79 -2.31 0.63
CA GLY A 22 8.72 -0.86 0.43
C GLY A 22 7.60 -0.22 1.24
N LEU A 23 6.41 -0.82 1.26
CA LEU A 23 5.28 -0.35 2.08
C LEU A 23 5.60 -0.40 3.57
N ALA A 24 6.23 -1.49 4.04
CA ALA A 24 6.66 -1.60 5.43
C ALA A 24 7.71 -0.54 5.80
N TRP A 25 8.69 -0.30 4.91
CA TRP A 25 9.69 0.73 5.10
C TRP A 25 9.10 2.14 5.12
N LEU A 26 8.16 2.45 4.22
CA LEU A 26 7.46 3.74 4.18
C LEU A 26 6.62 3.98 5.44
N ALA A 27 6.00 2.92 5.98
CA ALA A 27 5.16 2.99 7.17
C ALA A 27 5.95 3.08 8.49
N GLU A 28 7.25 2.78 8.46
CA GLU A 28 8.09 2.77 9.64
C GLU A 28 8.11 4.16 10.31
N ALA A 29 8.08 4.18 11.63
CA ALA A 29 7.92 5.41 12.40
C ALA A 29 9.14 6.34 12.24
N MET A 30 8.90 7.51 11.64
CA MET A 30 9.80 8.67 11.72
C MET A 30 9.38 9.58 12.90
N PRO A 31 10.20 10.57 13.32
CA PRO A 31 9.88 11.47 14.42
C PRO A 31 8.50 12.13 14.32
N ASP A 32 8.03 12.40 13.10
CA ASP A 32 6.72 12.99 12.80
C ASP A 32 5.69 11.95 12.29
N GLY A 33 6.00 10.65 12.39
CA GLY A 33 5.24 9.55 11.81
C GLY A 33 5.76 9.08 10.44
N GLY A 34 5.56 7.79 10.13
CA GLY A 34 5.82 7.24 8.79
C GLY A 34 4.78 7.71 7.77
N ALA A 35 4.99 7.40 6.50
CA ALA A 35 4.02 7.72 5.44
C ALA A 35 2.72 6.93 5.61
N HIS A 36 1.60 7.53 5.21
CA HIS A 36 0.33 6.83 5.09
C HIS A 36 0.37 5.83 3.94
N VAL A 37 0.47 4.54 4.26
CA VAL A 37 0.43 3.45 3.29
C VAL A 37 -0.91 2.72 3.33
N VAL A 38 -1.25 2.09 2.20
CA VAL A 38 -2.40 1.20 2.12
C VAL A 38 -2.09 -0.07 2.93
N PRO A 39 -2.95 -0.51 3.86
CA PRO A 39 -2.74 -1.76 4.58
C PRO A 39 -2.72 -2.94 3.60
N ALA A 40 -1.69 -3.77 3.69
CA ALA A 40 -1.51 -4.91 2.80
C ALA A 40 -1.44 -6.23 3.57
N THR A 41 -2.09 -7.26 3.03
CA THR A 41 -1.89 -8.65 3.43
C THR A 41 -0.98 -9.32 2.40
N ILE A 42 0.01 -10.08 2.85
CA ILE A 42 1.06 -10.63 2.00
C ILE A 42 0.98 -12.15 2.02
N GLY A 43 1.15 -12.79 0.86
CA GLY A 43 1.44 -14.22 0.76
C GLY A 43 2.49 -14.49 -0.32
N GLU A 44 2.83 -15.76 -0.52
CA GLU A 44 3.84 -16.13 -1.50
C GLU A 44 3.39 -15.76 -2.92
N GLY A 45 4.11 -14.82 -3.54
CA GLY A 45 3.85 -14.35 -4.91
C GLY A 45 2.65 -13.42 -5.08
N TRP A 46 2.02 -12.94 -3.99
CA TRP A 46 0.89 -12.03 -4.07
C TRP A 46 0.82 -11.03 -2.90
N ILE A 47 0.17 -9.90 -3.16
CA ILE A 47 -0.21 -8.89 -2.17
C ILE A 47 -1.68 -8.53 -2.34
N GLU A 48 -2.41 -8.38 -1.23
CA GLU A 48 -3.83 -8.00 -1.22
C GLU A 48 -4.02 -6.69 -0.46
N GLU A 49 -4.72 -5.75 -1.08
CA GLU A 49 -4.92 -4.39 -0.59
C GLU A 49 -6.37 -3.94 -0.74
N PRO A 50 -6.87 -3.03 0.12
CA PRO A 50 -8.11 -2.30 -0.13
C PRO A 50 -8.09 -1.53 -1.46
N ARG A 51 -9.16 -1.65 -2.23
CA ARG A 51 -9.45 -0.78 -3.38
C ARG A 51 -9.88 0.58 -2.87
N LEU A 52 -9.01 1.56 -3.03
CA LEU A 52 -9.36 2.96 -2.76
C LEU A 52 -10.31 3.48 -3.83
N ALA A 53 -11.28 4.30 -3.42
CA ALA A 53 -12.13 5.02 -4.35
C ALA A 53 -11.28 6.05 -5.12
N PRO A 54 -11.44 6.18 -6.45
CA PRO A 54 -10.77 7.24 -7.20
C PRO A 54 -11.13 8.61 -6.61
N THR A 55 -10.12 9.40 -6.28
CA THR A 55 -10.27 10.77 -5.77
C THR A 55 -9.34 11.72 -6.52
N ARG A 56 -9.60 13.02 -6.42
CA ARG A 56 -8.74 14.04 -7.03
C ARG A 56 -7.53 14.28 -6.13
N VAL A 57 -6.33 14.17 -6.69
CA VAL A 57 -5.09 14.51 -5.97
C VAL A 57 -5.06 16.02 -5.68
N SER A 58 -4.68 16.39 -4.47
CA SER A 58 -4.44 17.78 -4.06
C SER A 58 -3.32 17.84 -3.03
N ALA A 59 -2.60 18.96 -2.95
CA ALA A 59 -1.56 19.16 -1.93
C ALA A 59 -2.13 19.04 -0.51
N ALA A 60 -3.28 19.64 -0.25
CA ALA A 60 -3.96 19.58 1.04
C ALA A 60 -4.29 18.14 1.49
N ALA A 61 -4.56 17.22 0.55
CA ALA A 61 -4.82 15.82 0.88
C ALA A 61 -3.54 15.02 1.20
N ALA A 62 -2.37 15.52 0.80
CA ALA A 62 -1.07 14.89 1.08
C ALA A 62 -0.45 15.39 2.40
N GLU A 63 -0.88 16.56 2.89
CA GLU A 63 -0.43 17.16 4.15
C GLU A 63 -1.25 16.71 5.38
N ALA A 64 -2.34 15.97 5.15
CA ALA A 64 -3.29 15.53 6.17
C ALA A 64 -2.83 14.30 6.95
#